data_AF-A0A1Y2HRP2-F1
#
_entry.id   AF-A0A1Y2HRP2-F1
#
_cell.length_a   1.000
_cell.length_b   1.000
_cell.length_c   1.000
_cell.angle_alpha   90.00
_cell.angle_beta   90.00
_cell.angle_gamma   90.00
#
_symmetry.space_group_name_H-M   'P 1'
#
loop_
_entity.id
_entity.type
_entity.pdbx_description
1 polymer ?
#
loop_
_entity_poly.entity_id
_entity_poly.type
_entity_poly.pdbx_seq_one_letter_code
_entity_poly.pdbx_strand_id
1 'polypeptide(L)'
;MLDSYPLSLPLMWHPSRPSAASPAPTWAVSLKYLYICACSAFLCTFCFPDPWDLFHLTLGPVLVWLILAVCIQLNRPKLIPYLAWTVVLSHMSFSHLRRQWTDWGGYKFDHTAPQMVMVLKLTSAAWAVHDYYVSRMAKRAGKDAHLSSRQRAMAIPVPSLLEFAAYIFYFGGLFVGPAFEIAEFRRFVSGDMFLEGAATSALAAAEDASAALDRGAAPAYVVGQIARTPTPSRVTPRVPNPTLPMLRALLTSIVFMGGVVTLSERYAFSRLLTPAYLAPITSVGTLVRRFWRLQLSGFAARQQYYSVWLLAEGSCILAGLGFKGVIDNWNMGTASWLKHSVYLRLTPPGTRPTALTTIATYATSAIWHGFYPGYYLTFISGALITETAKILRRTLRPRAVATGSATIKLAYDVGGWVLTQSVLNYVVAPFLLLGLDESWSVWKANAFVGHIGLLVAVVACKVIGAPRRPAPVAGLKAGVAVESDSPAVVLPVNAGKPASIFEADASGVKFELDADVMRRAAAAESGRSGSNSPTRRRRKTSPGLRSAVGA
;
A
#
# COMPACT_ATOMS: atom_id res chain seq x y z
N MET A 1 4.66 -30.89 -29.12
CA MET A 1 5.97 -31.08 -28.44
C MET A 1 5.94 -30.29 -27.15
N LEU A 2 6.01 -31.00 -26.02
CA LEU A 2 6.06 -30.43 -24.67
C LEU A 2 7.47 -29.89 -24.44
N ASP A 3 7.70 -28.61 -24.74
CA ASP A 3 8.92 -27.95 -24.27
C ASP A 3 8.80 -27.78 -22.75
N SER A 4 9.42 -28.73 -22.06
CA SER A 4 9.78 -28.68 -20.65
C SER A 4 10.21 -27.26 -20.30
N TYR A 5 9.65 -26.69 -19.22
CA TYR A 5 10.26 -25.52 -18.59
C TYR A 5 11.77 -25.80 -18.49
N PRO A 6 12.67 -24.85 -18.81
CA PRO A 6 14.08 -25.06 -18.53
C PRO A 6 14.19 -25.45 -17.06
N LEU A 7 14.49 -26.73 -16.86
CA LEU A 7 14.35 -27.49 -15.61
C LEU A 7 15.48 -27.18 -14.62
N SER A 8 16.32 -26.21 -14.93
CA SER A 8 17.23 -25.65 -13.95
C SER A 8 16.44 -24.76 -13.01
N LEU A 9 15.89 -25.37 -11.96
CA LEU A 9 15.77 -24.68 -10.68
C LEU A 9 17.09 -23.92 -10.47
N PRO A 10 17.09 -22.62 -10.11
CA PRO A 10 18.29 -21.98 -9.61
C PRO A 10 18.65 -22.69 -8.30
N LEU A 11 19.40 -23.79 -8.41
CA LEU A 11 19.91 -24.60 -7.32
C LEU A 11 20.83 -23.70 -6.51
N MET A 12 20.28 -23.25 -5.37
CA MET A 12 20.90 -22.48 -4.28
C MET A 12 21.48 -21.10 -4.60
N TRP A 13 22.13 -20.88 -5.74
CA TRP A 13 23.08 -19.77 -5.88
C TRP A 13 22.92 -18.90 -7.13
N HIS A 14 21.89 -19.06 -7.97
CA HIS A 14 21.73 -18.15 -9.11
C HIS A 14 20.95 -16.90 -8.68
N PRO A 15 21.61 -15.78 -8.31
CA PRO A 15 20.91 -14.54 -8.02
C PRO A 15 20.22 -14.05 -9.29
N SER A 16 19.12 -13.36 -9.08
CA SER A 16 18.44 -12.53 -10.07
C SER A 16 19.46 -11.67 -10.81
N ARG A 17 19.47 -11.75 -12.14
CA ARG A 17 20.28 -10.82 -12.94
C ARG A 17 19.74 -9.41 -12.67
N PRO A 18 20.60 -8.44 -12.31
CA PRO A 18 20.22 -7.04 -12.24
C PRO A 18 19.60 -6.58 -13.57
N SER A 19 18.82 -5.50 -13.56
CA SER A 19 18.42 -4.88 -14.83
C SER A 19 19.67 -4.52 -15.65
N ALA A 20 19.55 -4.47 -16.98
CA ALA A 20 20.66 -4.07 -17.84
C ALA A 20 21.19 -2.65 -17.54
N ALA A 21 20.38 -1.83 -16.86
CA ALA A 21 20.72 -0.49 -16.39
C ALA A 21 21.31 -0.47 -14.98
N SER A 22 21.35 -1.59 -14.28
CA SER A 22 21.85 -1.67 -12.91
C SER A 22 23.39 -1.64 -12.90
N PRO A 23 24.01 -0.77 -12.09
CA PRO A 23 25.47 -0.64 -12.05
C PRO A 23 26.17 -1.77 -11.28
N ALA A 24 25.43 -2.64 -10.57
CA ALA A 24 26.02 -3.64 -9.68
C ALA A 24 26.19 -5.01 -10.36
N PRO A 25 27.37 -5.66 -10.26
CA PRO A 25 27.56 -7.03 -10.72
C PRO A 25 26.77 -8.02 -9.85
N THR A 26 26.42 -9.18 -10.41
CA THR A 26 25.59 -10.22 -9.75
C THR A 26 26.14 -10.70 -8.39
N TRP A 27 27.47 -10.79 -8.24
CA TRP A 27 28.10 -11.20 -6.97
C TRP A 27 27.86 -10.18 -5.84
N ALA A 28 27.78 -8.89 -6.16
CA ALA A 28 27.52 -7.85 -5.18
C ALA A 28 26.08 -7.95 -4.63
N VAL A 29 25.13 -8.42 -5.45
CA VAL A 29 23.75 -8.71 -5.02
C VAL A 29 23.72 -9.90 -4.05
N SER A 30 24.45 -10.99 -4.35
CA SER A 30 24.53 -12.15 -3.46
C SER A 30 25.15 -11.81 -2.09
N LEU A 31 26.19 -10.97 -2.05
CA LEU A 31 26.76 -10.50 -0.79
C LEU A 31 25.76 -9.71 0.06
N LYS A 32 24.92 -8.87 -0.57
CA LYS A 32 23.85 -8.16 0.14
C LYS A 32 22.82 -9.14 0.72
N TYR A 33 22.43 -10.18 -0.02
CA TYR A 33 21.54 -11.22 0.52
C TYR A 33 22.16 -11.95 1.72
N LEU A 34 23.43 -12.34 1.63
CA LEU A 34 24.15 -12.98 2.74
C LEU A 34 24.24 -12.07 3.96
N TYR A 35 24.56 -10.79 3.77
CA TYR A 35 24.59 -9.80 4.84
C TYR A 35 23.22 -9.70 5.53
N ILE A 36 22.14 -9.59 4.76
CA ILE A 36 20.78 -9.56 5.30
C ILE A 36 20.49 -10.83 6.11
N CYS A 37 20.78 -12.01 5.56
CA CYS A 37 20.58 -13.28 6.26
C CYS A 37 21.40 -13.37 7.56
N ALA A 38 22.66 -12.93 7.56
CA ALA A 38 23.53 -12.95 8.74
C ALA A 38 23.01 -12.03 9.85
N CYS A 39 22.65 -10.78 9.51
CA CYS A 39 22.04 -9.85 10.47
C CYS A 39 20.73 -10.39 11.03
N SER A 40 19.91 -11.00 10.18
CA SER A 40 18.61 -11.53 10.57
C SER A 40 18.76 -12.78 11.45
N ALA A 41 19.73 -13.65 11.15
CA ALA A 41 20.06 -14.80 11.99
C ALA A 41 20.49 -14.35 13.40
N PHE A 42 21.36 -13.34 13.49
CA PHE A 42 21.78 -12.75 14.77
C PHE A 42 20.59 -12.18 15.56
N LEU A 43 19.69 -11.44 14.91
CA LEU A 43 18.51 -10.89 15.58
C LEU A 43 17.52 -11.98 16.00
N CYS A 44 17.30 -13.00 15.17
CA CYS A 44 16.43 -14.12 15.50
C CYS A 44 16.95 -14.88 16.72
N THR A 45 18.24 -15.23 16.77
CA THR A 45 18.79 -15.99 17.90
C THR A 45 18.83 -15.16 19.18
N PHE A 46 19.02 -13.84 19.07
CA PHE A 46 18.98 -12.93 20.21
C PHE A 46 17.55 -12.74 20.76
N CYS A 47 16.56 -12.53 19.88
CA CYS A 47 15.17 -12.28 20.28
C CYS A 47 14.38 -13.55 20.61
N PHE A 48 14.76 -14.69 20.02
CA PHE A 48 14.10 -15.99 20.17
C PHE A 48 15.13 -17.06 20.57
N PRO A 49 15.54 -17.08 21.85
CA PRO A 49 16.50 -18.06 22.34
C PRO A 49 15.91 -19.49 22.41
N ASP A 50 14.58 -19.63 22.42
CA ASP A 50 13.91 -20.93 22.41
C ASP A 50 13.98 -21.56 21.00
N PRO A 51 14.58 -22.76 20.84
CA PRO A 51 14.62 -23.46 19.56
C PRO A 51 13.23 -23.69 18.94
N TRP A 52 12.19 -23.78 19.75
CA TRP A 52 10.81 -23.92 19.30
C TRP A 52 10.34 -22.72 18.47
N ASP A 53 10.69 -21.51 18.91
CA ASP A 53 10.35 -20.29 18.19
C ASP A 53 11.10 -20.24 16.85
N LEU A 54 12.39 -20.54 16.84
CA LEU A 54 13.21 -20.58 15.62
C LEU A 54 12.73 -21.63 14.60
N PHE A 55 12.31 -22.80 15.07
CA PHE A 55 11.71 -23.84 14.24
C PHE A 55 10.46 -23.31 13.52
N HIS A 56 9.55 -22.65 14.24
CA HIS A 56 8.33 -22.12 13.65
C HIS A 56 8.55 -20.89 12.76
N LEU A 57 9.61 -20.12 12.98
CA LEU A 57 10.00 -19.03 12.08
C LEU A 57 10.60 -19.54 10.76
N THR A 58 11.18 -20.74 10.74
CA THR A 58 11.84 -21.31 9.55
C THR A 58 10.96 -22.30 8.77
N LEU A 59 10.06 -23.01 9.43
CA LEU A 59 9.18 -24.02 8.82
C LEU A 59 8.32 -23.46 7.68
N GLY A 60 7.55 -22.39 7.95
CA GLY A 60 6.66 -21.78 6.96
C GLY A 60 7.40 -21.33 5.69
N PRO A 61 8.49 -20.55 5.79
CA PRO A 61 9.30 -20.16 4.65
C PRO A 61 9.84 -21.34 3.83
N VAL A 62 10.38 -22.37 4.48
CA VAL A 62 10.90 -23.56 3.79
C VAL A 62 9.78 -24.26 3.00
N LEU A 63 8.64 -24.51 3.64
CA LEU A 63 7.51 -25.18 2.99
C LEU A 63 6.97 -24.37 1.79
N VAL A 64 6.85 -23.05 1.92
CA VAL A 64 6.39 -22.21 0.82
C VAL A 64 7.38 -22.22 -0.33
N TRP A 65 8.69 -22.07 -0.08
CA TRP A 65 9.69 -22.12 -1.15
C TRP A 65 9.64 -23.46 -1.90
N LEU A 66 9.49 -24.58 -1.19
CA LEU A 66 9.29 -25.90 -1.79
C LEU A 66 8.01 -25.95 -2.65
N ILE A 67 6.90 -25.39 -2.18
CA ILE A 67 5.65 -25.28 -2.97
C ILE A 67 5.91 -24.49 -4.27
N LEU A 68 6.61 -23.36 -4.21
CA LEU A 68 6.95 -22.57 -5.40
C LEU A 68 7.77 -23.43 -6.39
N ALA A 69 8.82 -24.08 -5.90
CA ALA A 69 9.73 -24.89 -6.71
C ALA A 69 9.03 -26.10 -7.35
N VAL A 70 8.28 -26.88 -6.56
CA VAL A 70 7.64 -28.12 -7.00
C VAL A 70 6.47 -27.84 -7.93
N CYS A 71 5.60 -26.88 -7.63
CA CYS A 71 4.45 -26.57 -8.49
C CYS A 71 4.87 -26.10 -9.88
N ILE A 72 5.98 -25.37 -9.99
CA ILE A 72 6.51 -24.96 -11.29
C ILE A 72 7.12 -26.13 -12.06
N GLN A 73 7.87 -27.02 -11.39
CA GLN A 73 8.37 -28.25 -12.00
C GLN A 73 7.23 -29.13 -12.53
N LEU A 74 6.13 -29.22 -11.79
CA LEU A 74 4.94 -29.98 -12.18
C LEU A 74 4.04 -29.25 -13.20
N ASN A 75 4.42 -28.06 -13.68
CA ASN A 75 3.59 -27.22 -14.56
C ASN A 75 2.19 -26.90 -13.99
N ARG A 76 2.10 -26.67 -12.67
CA ARG A 76 0.86 -26.33 -11.96
C ARG A 76 0.96 -24.98 -11.24
N PRO A 77 1.29 -23.86 -11.94
CA PRO A 77 1.43 -22.55 -11.29
C PRO A 77 0.15 -22.07 -10.61
N LYS A 78 -1.03 -22.49 -11.11
CA LYS A 78 -2.34 -22.14 -10.53
C LYS A 78 -2.54 -22.67 -9.10
N LEU A 79 -1.83 -23.73 -8.68
CA LEU A 79 -1.96 -24.30 -7.33
C LEU A 79 -1.14 -23.56 -6.28
N ILE A 80 -0.08 -22.85 -6.70
CA ILE A 80 0.88 -22.16 -5.82
C ILE A 80 0.21 -21.32 -4.73
N PRO A 81 -0.67 -20.34 -5.06
CA PRO A 81 -1.19 -19.43 -4.05
C PRO A 81 -2.08 -20.20 -3.06
N TYR A 82 -2.90 -21.14 -3.53
CA TYR A 82 -3.80 -21.90 -2.66
C TYR A 82 -3.05 -22.83 -1.70
N LEU A 83 -2.01 -23.52 -2.17
CA LEU A 83 -1.19 -24.38 -1.32
C LEU A 83 -0.40 -23.55 -0.30
N ALA A 84 0.22 -22.45 -0.73
CA ALA A 84 0.96 -21.55 0.16
C ALA A 84 0.04 -20.94 1.22
N TRP A 85 -1.15 -20.46 0.83
CA TRP A 85 -2.16 -19.93 1.75
C TRP A 85 -2.58 -20.97 2.78
N THR A 86 -2.93 -22.18 2.35
CA THR A 86 -3.37 -23.25 3.26
C THR A 86 -2.28 -23.60 4.26
N VAL A 87 -1.04 -23.79 3.81
CA VAL A 87 0.08 -24.13 4.71
C VAL A 87 0.33 -23.02 5.72
N VAL A 88 0.46 -21.78 5.25
CA VAL A 88 0.87 -20.65 6.09
C VAL A 88 -0.22 -20.25 7.08
N LEU A 89 -1.49 -20.20 6.64
CA LEU A 89 -2.60 -19.93 7.56
C LEU A 89 -2.81 -21.07 8.56
N SER A 90 -2.72 -22.33 8.15
CA SER A 90 -2.90 -23.47 9.07
C SER A 90 -1.79 -23.50 10.11
N HIS A 91 -0.55 -23.25 9.71
CA HIS A 91 0.60 -23.19 10.60
C HIS A 91 0.47 -22.04 11.62
N MET A 92 0.17 -20.82 11.16
CA MET A 92 -0.05 -19.68 12.06
C MET A 92 -1.28 -19.90 12.95
N SER A 93 -2.34 -20.52 12.43
CA SER A 93 -3.53 -20.84 13.22
C SER A 93 -3.22 -21.81 14.34
N PHE A 94 -2.43 -22.85 14.06
CA PHE A 94 -1.92 -23.77 15.09
C PHE A 94 -1.13 -23.02 16.16
N SER A 95 -0.18 -22.15 15.77
CA SER A 95 0.60 -21.36 16.72
C SER A 95 -0.27 -20.43 17.57
N HIS A 96 -1.27 -19.76 16.99
CA HIS A 96 -2.22 -18.92 17.72
C HIS A 96 -3.11 -19.71 18.68
N LEU A 97 -3.64 -20.86 18.25
CA LEU A 97 -4.49 -21.72 19.08
C LEU A 97 -3.69 -22.28 20.26
N ARG A 98 -2.46 -22.75 20.00
CA ARG A 98 -1.56 -23.22 21.05
C ARG A 98 -1.28 -22.11 22.06
N ARG A 99 -0.92 -20.91 21.59
CA ARG A 99 -0.68 -19.75 22.47
C ARG A 99 -1.91 -19.41 23.32
N GLN A 100 -3.10 -19.36 22.71
CA GLN A 100 -4.35 -19.10 23.42
C GLN A 100 -4.67 -20.16 24.47
N TRP A 101 -4.36 -21.42 24.19
CA TRP A 101 -4.57 -22.52 25.11
C TRP A 101 -3.60 -22.49 26.29
N THR A 102 -2.35 -22.11 26.05
CA THR A 102 -1.28 -22.14 27.08
C THR A 102 -1.11 -20.83 27.84
N ASP A 103 -1.43 -19.69 27.22
CA ASP A 103 -1.16 -18.35 27.75
C ASP A 103 -2.22 -17.34 27.23
N TRP A 104 -3.44 -17.46 27.76
CA TRP A 104 -4.57 -16.62 27.37
C TRP A 104 -4.32 -15.15 27.72
N GLY A 105 -4.24 -14.30 26.70
CA GLY A 105 -4.02 -12.85 26.86
C GLY A 105 -2.61 -12.49 27.34
N GLY A 106 -1.66 -13.42 27.32
CA GLY A 106 -0.29 -13.16 27.74
C GLY A 106 0.50 -12.26 26.79
N TYR A 107 1.47 -11.54 27.37
CA TYR A 107 2.31 -10.55 26.68
C TYR A 107 3.68 -11.09 26.27
N LYS A 108 3.90 -12.42 26.32
CA LYS A 108 5.16 -13.02 25.88
C LYS A 108 5.41 -12.70 24.41
N PHE A 109 6.58 -12.17 24.11
CA PHE A 109 7.05 -12.02 22.73
C PHE A 109 7.54 -13.39 22.24
N ASP A 110 6.83 -13.97 21.28
CA ASP A 110 7.09 -15.29 20.72
C ASP A 110 7.02 -15.27 19.19
N HIS A 111 7.23 -16.43 18.56
CA HIS A 111 7.20 -16.57 17.10
C HIS A 111 5.88 -16.16 16.44
N THR A 112 4.75 -16.06 17.18
CA THR A 112 3.45 -15.74 16.58
C THR A 112 3.42 -14.33 15.96
N ALA A 113 4.11 -13.36 16.57
CA ALA A 113 4.13 -11.99 16.07
C ALA A 113 4.90 -11.85 14.75
N PRO A 114 6.15 -12.35 14.61
CA PRO A 114 6.81 -12.37 13.30
C PRO A 114 6.11 -13.28 12.28
N GLN A 115 5.49 -14.38 12.70
CA GLN A 115 4.71 -15.23 11.80
C GLN A 115 3.59 -14.46 11.12
N MET A 116 2.88 -13.58 11.85
CA MET A 116 1.87 -12.72 11.26
C MET A 116 2.45 -11.90 10.10
N VAL A 117 3.64 -11.31 10.26
CA VAL A 117 4.32 -10.57 9.18
C VAL A 117 4.75 -11.50 8.03
N MET A 118 5.24 -12.70 8.35
CA MET A 118 5.62 -13.71 7.35
C MET A 118 4.42 -14.15 6.50
N VAL A 119 3.21 -14.23 7.06
CA VAL A 119 2.00 -14.59 6.29
C VAL A 119 1.78 -13.63 5.13
N LEU A 120 1.95 -12.33 5.36
CA LEU A 120 1.83 -11.32 4.32
C LEU A 120 2.86 -11.59 3.22
N LYS A 121 4.14 -11.71 3.60
CA LYS A 121 5.27 -11.84 2.67
C LYS A 121 5.24 -13.14 1.87
N LEU A 122 4.94 -14.26 2.52
CA LEU A 122 4.91 -15.60 1.92
C LEU A 122 3.77 -15.74 0.91
N THR A 123 2.57 -15.28 1.28
CA THR A 123 1.40 -15.37 0.39
C THR A 123 1.47 -14.37 -0.77
N SER A 124 2.03 -13.18 -0.53
CA SER A 124 2.36 -12.22 -1.58
C SER A 124 3.39 -12.76 -2.57
N ALA A 125 4.48 -13.36 -2.08
CA ALA A 125 5.47 -14.02 -2.96
C ALA A 125 4.86 -15.16 -3.79
N ALA A 126 3.96 -15.95 -3.19
CA ALA A 126 3.25 -17.01 -3.90
C ALA A 126 2.37 -16.44 -5.05
N TRP A 127 1.65 -15.34 -4.80
CA TRP A 127 0.89 -14.64 -5.83
C TRP A 127 1.78 -14.02 -6.93
N ALA A 128 2.92 -13.43 -6.55
CA ALA A 128 3.87 -12.85 -7.51
C ALA A 128 4.44 -13.91 -8.48
N VAL A 129 4.79 -15.09 -7.95
CA VAL A 129 5.25 -16.22 -8.77
C VAL A 129 4.12 -16.77 -9.64
N HIS A 130 2.94 -16.98 -9.07
CA HIS A 130 1.75 -17.39 -9.83
C HIS A 130 1.50 -16.48 -11.04
N ASP A 131 1.46 -15.17 -10.81
CA ASP A 131 1.11 -14.18 -11.83
C ASP A 131 2.15 -14.16 -12.97
N TYR A 132 3.43 -14.33 -12.64
CA TYR A 132 4.50 -14.41 -13.65
C TYR A 132 4.30 -15.59 -14.60
N TYR A 133 4.06 -16.79 -14.07
CA TYR A 133 3.92 -18.00 -14.89
C TYR A 133 2.58 -18.03 -15.63
N VAL A 134 1.48 -17.62 -15.01
CA VAL A 134 0.18 -17.52 -15.69
C VAL A 134 0.23 -16.50 -16.82
N SER A 135 0.91 -15.36 -16.62
CA SER A 135 1.10 -14.37 -17.68
C SER A 135 1.87 -14.93 -18.88
N ARG A 136 2.95 -15.66 -18.61
CA ARG A 136 3.74 -16.32 -19.66
C ARG A 136 2.97 -17.41 -20.39
N MET A 137 2.14 -18.18 -19.68
CA MET A 137 1.27 -19.20 -20.27
C MET A 137 0.19 -18.58 -21.15
N ALA A 138 -0.45 -17.49 -20.72
CA ALA A 138 -1.42 -16.75 -21.52
C ALA A 138 -0.77 -16.24 -22.82
N LYS A 139 0.40 -15.59 -22.70
CA LYS A 139 1.16 -15.08 -23.86
C LYS A 139 1.52 -16.18 -24.86
N ARG A 140 1.95 -17.35 -24.38
CA ARG A 140 2.22 -18.53 -25.23
C ARG A 140 0.96 -19.05 -25.95
N ALA A 141 -0.20 -18.91 -25.34
CA ALA A 141 -1.48 -19.27 -25.93
C ALA A 141 -2.08 -18.16 -26.82
N GLY A 142 -1.34 -17.08 -27.10
CA GLY A 142 -1.83 -15.94 -27.88
C GLY A 142 -2.91 -15.13 -27.18
N LYS A 143 -2.97 -15.18 -25.84
CA LYS A 143 -3.95 -14.47 -25.00
C LYS A 143 -3.26 -13.49 -24.07
N ASP A 144 -3.99 -12.45 -23.68
CA ASP A 144 -3.56 -11.58 -22.60
C ASP A 144 -3.96 -12.15 -21.24
N ALA A 145 -3.04 -12.02 -20.28
CA ALA A 145 -3.28 -12.40 -18.91
C ALA A 145 -4.22 -11.39 -18.26
N HIS A 146 -5.25 -11.89 -17.59
CA HIS A 146 -6.23 -11.06 -16.91
C HIS A 146 -5.69 -10.57 -15.55
N LEU A 147 -4.68 -9.71 -15.61
CA LEU A 147 -3.94 -9.16 -14.47
C LEU A 147 -4.00 -7.63 -14.48
N SER A 148 -4.26 -7.05 -13.31
CA SER A 148 -4.13 -5.60 -13.11
C SER A 148 -2.70 -5.12 -13.39
N SER A 149 -2.53 -3.82 -13.65
CA SER A 149 -1.21 -3.21 -13.88
C SER A 149 -0.24 -3.49 -12.72
N ARG A 150 -0.73 -3.37 -11.47
CA ARG A 150 0.06 -3.68 -10.28
C ARG A 150 0.47 -5.16 -10.20
N GLN A 151 -0.45 -6.09 -10.45
CA GLN A 151 -0.14 -7.54 -10.43
C GLN A 151 0.95 -7.88 -11.46
N ARG A 152 0.87 -7.27 -12.65
CA ARG A 152 1.91 -7.43 -13.68
C ARG A 152 3.26 -6.85 -13.24
N ALA A 153 3.26 -5.69 -12.61
CA ALA A 153 4.49 -5.04 -12.11
C ALA A 153 5.16 -5.82 -10.98
N MET A 154 4.38 -6.55 -10.17
CA MET A 154 4.89 -7.34 -9.03
C MET A 154 5.23 -8.79 -9.41
N ALA A 155 4.91 -9.24 -10.63
CA ALA A 155 5.11 -10.61 -11.07
C ALA A 155 6.61 -10.94 -11.23
N ILE A 156 7.08 -12.00 -10.57
CA ILE A 156 8.48 -12.45 -10.63
C ILE A 156 8.59 -13.97 -10.86
N PRO A 157 9.68 -14.47 -11.49
CA PRO A 157 9.96 -15.90 -11.49
C PRO A 157 10.25 -16.42 -10.09
N VAL A 158 10.29 -17.75 -9.94
CA VAL A 158 10.69 -18.41 -8.66
C VAL A 158 12.05 -17.85 -8.20
N PRO A 159 12.14 -17.27 -7.00
CA PRO A 159 13.40 -16.75 -6.46
C PRO A 159 14.33 -17.90 -6.05
N SER A 160 15.64 -17.63 -6.06
CA SER A 160 16.61 -18.56 -5.45
C SER A 160 16.35 -18.69 -3.95
N LEU A 161 16.82 -19.78 -3.33
CA LEU A 161 16.65 -19.97 -1.90
C LEU A 161 17.28 -18.83 -1.09
N LEU A 162 18.46 -18.36 -1.49
CA LEU A 162 19.15 -17.24 -0.84
C LEU A 162 18.38 -15.92 -0.97
N GLU A 163 17.88 -15.59 -2.17
CA GLU A 163 17.06 -14.39 -2.37
C GLU A 163 15.77 -14.46 -1.55
N PHE A 164 15.09 -15.61 -1.56
CA PHE A 164 13.87 -15.83 -0.82
C PHE A 164 14.09 -15.72 0.69
N ALA A 165 15.16 -16.35 1.21
CA ALA A 165 15.53 -16.24 2.62
C ALA A 165 15.84 -14.78 3.00
N ALA A 166 16.64 -14.07 2.21
CA ALA A 166 16.96 -12.66 2.47
C ALA A 166 15.70 -11.77 2.43
N TYR A 167 14.77 -12.04 1.52
CA TYR A 167 13.49 -11.33 1.47
C TYR A 167 12.66 -11.58 2.72
N ILE A 168 12.40 -12.85 3.05
CA ILE A 168 11.52 -13.23 4.16
C ILE A 168 12.10 -12.78 5.49
N PHE A 169 13.40 -12.97 5.69
CA PHE A 169 14.06 -12.64 6.94
C PHE A 169 14.53 -11.19 7.05
N TYR A 170 14.36 -10.35 6.01
CA TYR A 170 14.85 -8.97 6.01
C TYR A 170 14.64 -8.24 7.35
N PHE A 171 15.75 -7.95 8.03
CA PHE A 171 15.79 -7.52 9.43
C PHE A 171 14.97 -6.24 9.73
N GLY A 172 14.85 -5.31 8.78
CA GLY A 172 14.06 -4.09 8.99
C GLY A 172 12.55 -4.33 9.07
N GLY A 173 12.07 -5.45 8.52
CA GLY A 173 10.65 -5.81 8.45
C GLY A 173 10.33 -7.20 8.96
N LEU A 174 11.16 -7.76 9.85
CA LEU A 174 11.00 -9.14 10.32
C LEU A 174 9.97 -9.27 11.44
N PHE A 175 9.99 -8.37 12.44
CA PHE A 175 9.16 -8.50 13.65
C PHE A 175 7.87 -7.67 13.59
N VAL A 176 7.99 -6.37 13.28
CA VAL A 176 6.87 -5.40 13.29
C VAL A 176 7.08 -4.28 12.25
N GLY A 177 7.95 -4.48 11.26
CA GLY A 177 8.29 -3.48 10.23
C GLY A 177 7.84 -3.87 8.81
N PRO A 178 7.91 -2.95 7.84
CA PRO A 178 7.26 -3.04 6.54
C PRO A 178 7.25 -4.40 5.83
N ALA A 179 6.04 -4.88 5.53
CA ALA A 179 5.75 -5.98 4.64
C ALA A 179 5.58 -5.38 3.25
N PHE A 180 6.58 -5.60 2.42
CA PHE A 180 6.64 -5.18 1.03
C PHE A 180 6.69 -6.41 0.13
N GLU A 181 6.43 -6.22 -1.16
CA GLU A 181 6.46 -7.29 -2.14
C GLU A 181 7.91 -7.70 -2.47
N ILE A 182 8.13 -8.98 -2.81
CA ILE A 182 9.46 -9.48 -3.17
C ILE A 182 10.04 -8.79 -4.42
N ALA A 183 9.18 -8.30 -5.33
CA ALA A 183 9.61 -7.50 -6.48
C ALA A 183 10.24 -6.17 -6.04
N GLU A 184 9.65 -5.50 -5.04
CA GLU A 184 10.17 -4.26 -4.46
C GLU A 184 11.49 -4.53 -3.73
N PHE A 185 11.58 -5.65 -3.01
CA PHE A 185 12.82 -6.10 -2.37
C PHE A 185 13.96 -6.32 -3.37
N ARG A 186 13.68 -7.01 -4.49
CA ARG A 186 14.68 -7.25 -5.54
C ARG A 186 15.21 -5.93 -6.10
N ARG A 187 14.32 -4.95 -6.32
CA ARG A 187 14.68 -3.61 -6.79
C ARG A 187 15.46 -2.80 -5.76
N PHE A 188 15.19 -3.00 -4.47
CA PHE A 188 15.98 -2.41 -3.39
C PHE A 188 17.40 -2.97 -3.35
N VAL A 189 17.56 -4.30 -3.35
CA VAL A 189 18.89 -4.92 -3.24
C VAL A 189 19.76 -4.66 -4.47
N SER A 190 19.17 -4.64 -5.68
CA SER A 190 19.87 -4.26 -6.91
C SER A 190 20.20 -2.76 -6.98
N GLY A 191 19.43 -1.92 -6.30
CA GLY A 191 19.53 -0.46 -6.39
C GLY A 191 18.69 0.15 -7.52
N ASP A 192 17.98 -0.67 -8.30
CA ASP A 192 17.10 -0.25 -9.40
C ASP A 192 15.97 0.67 -8.91
N MET A 193 15.57 0.53 -7.64
CA MET A 193 14.59 1.44 -7.01
C MET A 193 15.03 2.91 -7.06
N PHE A 194 16.34 3.20 -6.94
CA PHE A 194 16.86 4.56 -6.95
C PHE A 194 17.00 5.15 -8.36
N LEU A 195 17.05 4.29 -9.40
CA LEU A 195 17.04 4.71 -10.79
C LEU A 195 15.64 5.19 -11.19
N GLU A 196 14.60 4.43 -10.86
CA GLU A 196 13.22 4.81 -11.16
C GLU A 196 12.79 6.08 -10.42
N GLY A 197 13.12 6.23 -9.14
CA GLY A 197 12.78 7.44 -8.38
C GLY A 197 13.40 8.72 -8.96
N ALA A 198 14.59 8.60 -9.54
CA ALA A 198 15.26 9.72 -10.16
C ALA A 198 14.71 10.03 -11.56
N ALA A 199 14.25 9.00 -12.30
CA ALA A 199 13.53 9.17 -13.56
C ALA A 199 12.13 9.79 -13.36
N THR A 200 11.37 9.36 -12.36
CA THR A 200 10.06 9.97 -12.03
C THR A 200 10.20 11.40 -11.55
N SER A 201 11.24 11.71 -10.76
CA SER A 201 11.54 13.09 -10.35
C SER A 201 11.88 13.98 -11.54
N ALA A 202 12.62 13.46 -12.53
CA ALA A 202 12.91 14.19 -13.76
C ALA A 202 11.65 14.43 -14.61
N LEU A 203 10.74 13.45 -14.65
CA LEU A 203 9.45 13.57 -15.35
C LEU A 203 8.52 14.60 -14.69
N ALA A 204 8.37 14.55 -13.38
CA ALA A 204 7.56 15.52 -12.63
C ALA A 204 8.08 16.95 -12.83
N ALA A 205 9.41 17.13 -12.83
CA ALA A 205 10.02 18.42 -13.13
C ALA A 205 9.75 18.90 -14.57
N ALA A 206 9.70 17.98 -15.54
CA ALA A 206 9.34 18.30 -16.93
C ALA A 206 7.84 18.66 -17.07
N GLU A 207 6.95 17.96 -16.38
CA GLU A 207 5.51 18.28 -16.32
C GLU A 207 5.26 19.63 -15.66
N ASP A 208 5.94 19.93 -14.54
CA ASP A 208 5.87 21.23 -13.86
C ASP A 208 6.35 22.37 -14.76
N ALA A 209 7.42 22.15 -15.52
CA ALA A 209 7.94 23.11 -16.49
C ALA A 209 6.94 23.35 -17.64
N SER A 210 6.29 22.28 -18.14
CA SER A 210 5.21 22.38 -19.13
C SER A 210 4.01 23.16 -18.58
N ALA A 211 3.57 22.84 -17.36
CA ALA A 211 2.47 23.55 -16.71
C ALA A 211 2.80 25.02 -16.41
N ALA A 212 4.07 25.34 -16.13
CA ALA A 212 4.52 26.72 -15.99
C ALA A 212 4.44 27.48 -17.32
N LEU A 213 4.78 26.84 -18.44
CA LEU A 213 4.62 27.41 -19.78
C LEU A 213 3.15 27.72 -20.08
N ASP A 214 2.24 26.79 -19.77
CA ASP A 214 0.79 26.97 -19.96
C ASP A 214 0.21 28.11 -19.11
N ARG A 215 0.85 28.43 -17.97
CA ARG A 215 0.52 29.58 -17.11
C ARG A 215 1.18 30.90 -17.56
N GLY A 216 1.85 30.93 -18.71
CA GLY A 216 2.47 32.13 -19.27
C GLY A 216 3.88 32.43 -18.76
N ALA A 217 4.58 31.46 -18.18
CA ALA A 217 5.98 31.63 -17.81
C ALA A 217 6.84 31.90 -19.06
N ALA A 218 7.86 32.76 -18.92
CA ALA A 218 8.74 33.10 -20.03
C ALA A 218 9.43 31.84 -20.59
N PRO A 219 9.45 31.64 -21.92
CA PRO A 219 10.06 30.45 -22.54
C PRO A 219 11.52 30.23 -22.12
N ALA A 220 12.29 31.30 -21.92
CA ALA A 220 13.67 31.23 -21.44
C ALA A 220 13.80 30.66 -20.01
N TYR A 221 12.82 30.89 -19.15
CA TYR A 221 12.77 30.29 -17.81
C TYR A 221 12.48 28.79 -17.88
N VAL A 222 11.56 28.38 -18.75
CA VAL A 222 11.17 26.98 -18.96
C VAL A 222 12.29 26.18 -19.62
N VAL A 223 12.92 26.72 -20.66
CA VAL A 223 14.11 26.14 -21.31
C VAL A 223 15.28 26.04 -20.33
N GLY A 224 15.47 27.05 -19.47
CA GLY A 224 16.45 27.02 -18.38
C GLY A 224 16.16 25.94 -17.33
N GLN A 225 14.88 25.64 -17.03
CA GLN A 225 14.50 24.54 -16.15
C GLN A 225 14.71 23.16 -16.81
N ILE A 226 14.30 23.00 -18.07
CA ILE A 226 14.46 21.75 -18.82
C ILE A 226 15.94 21.42 -19.08
N ALA A 227 16.77 22.44 -19.34
CA ALA A 227 18.21 22.24 -19.49
C ALA A 227 18.91 21.84 -18.18
N ARG A 228 18.30 22.13 -17.03
CA ARG A 228 18.77 21.72 -15.69
C ARG A 228 18.19 20.38 -15.25
N THR A 229 17.12 19.89 -15.85
CA THR A 229 16.61 18.54 -15.59
C THR A 229 17.57 17.51 -16.20
N PRO A 230 18.11 16.58 -15.39
CA PRO A 230 19.04 15.58 -15.89
C PRO A 230 18.33 14.65 -16.89
N THR A 231 18.96 14.41 -18.05
CA THR A 231 18.46 13.45 -19.03
C THR A 231 18.46 12.03 -18.45
N PRO A 232 17.45 11.18 -18.76
CA PRO A 232 17.30 9.84 -18.18
C PRO A 232 18.54 8.95 -18.31
N SER A 233 19.34 9.15 -19.36
CA SER A 233 20.57 8.40 -19.65
C SER A 233 21.77 8.79 -18.77
N ARG A 234 21.70 9.89 -18.01
CA ARG A 234 22.78 10.39 -17.14
C ARG A 234 22.45 10.39 -15.65
N VAL A 235 21.31 9.84 -15.27
CA VAL A 235 20.85 9.85 -13.89
C VAL A 235 21.67 8.86 -13.08
N THR A 236 22.61 9.37 -12.27
CA THR A 236 23.35 8.56 -11.32
C THR A 236 22.41 8.16 -10.18
N PRO A 237 22.31 6.86 -9.83
CA PRO A 237 21.50 6.43 -8.70
C PRO A 237 22.07 7.05 -7.42
N ARG A 238 21.35 8.02 -6.84
CA ARG A 238 21.73 8.66 -5.59
C ARG A 238 20.77 8.20 -4.51
N VAL A 239 21.28 7.38 -3.58
CA VAL A 239 20.54 7.04 -2.35
C VAL A 239 20.31 8.35 -1.58
N PRO A 240 19.05 8.72 -1.29
CA PRO A 240 18.76 9.90 -0.49
C PRO A 240 19.41 9.80 0.90
N ASN A 241 19.82 10.93 1.47
CA ASN A 241 20.38 10.95 2.83
C ASN A 241 19.30 10.50 3.85
N PRO A 242 19.49 9.38 4.57
CA PRO A 242 18.48 8.84 5.48
C PRO A 242 18.47 9.51 6.86
N THR A 243 19.50 10.30 7.22
CA THR A 243 19.73 10.75 8.59
C THR A 243 18.58 11.59 9.15
N LEU A 244 18.17 12.65 8.44
CA LEU A 244 17.11 13.53 8.94
C LEU A 244 15.73 12.85 9.00
N PRO A 245 15.29 12.10 7.96
CA PRO A 245 14.05 11.34 8.04
C PRO A 245 14.05 10.31 9.18
N MET A 246 15.16 9.58 9.36
CA MET A 246 15.32 8.62 10.45
C MET A 246 15.25 9.31 11.82
N LEU A 247 15.96 10.43 12.01
CA LEU A 247 15.92 11.19 13.28
C LEU A 247 14.52 11.71 13.59
N ARG A 248 13.77 12.18 12.58
CA ARG A 248 12.37 12.59 12.77
C ARG A 248 11.49 11.43 13.20
N ALA A 249 11.63 10.26 12.56
CA ALA A 249 10.88 9.06 12.95
C ALA A 249 11.22 8.64 14.39
N LEU A 250 12.51 8.62 14.74
CA LEU A 250 12.98 8.28 16.09
C LEU A 250 12.46 9.25 17.15
N LEU A 251 12.61 10.57 16.95
CA LEU A 251 12.14 11.58 17.90
C LEU A 251 10.62 11.52 18.07
N THR A 252 9.88 11.32 16.99
CA THR A 252 8.42 11.17 17.05
C THR A 252 8.03 9.88 17.78
N SER A 253 8.75 8.77 17.57
CA SER A 253 8.57 7.52 18.31
C SER A 253 8.77 7.71 19.81
N ILE A 254 9.79 8.47 20.23
CA ILE A 254 10.07 8.77 21.64
C ILE A 254 8.91 9.55 22.27
N VAL A 255 8.32 10.52 21.57
CA VAL A 255 7.12 11.24 22.05
C VAL A 255 5.96 10.28 22.30
N PHE A 256 5.67 9.39 21.34
CA PHE A 256 4.64 8.38 21.50
C PHE A 256 4.96 7.38 22.63
N MET A 257 6.24 7.04 22.81
CA MET A 257 6.71 6.19 23.92
C MET A 257 6.45 6.84 25.28
N GLY A 258 6.70 8.16 25.41
CA GLY A 258 6.30 8.91 26.60
C GLY A 258 4.78 8.86 26.85
N GLY A 259 3.98 8.90 25.79
CA GLY A 259 2.54 8.66 25.84
C GLY A 259 2.17 7.25 26.34
N VAL A 260 2.89 6.21 25.90
CA VAL A 260 2.70 4.83 26.39
C VAL A 260 2.95 4.76 27.89
N VAL A 261 4.09 5.29 28.37
CA VAL A 261 4.47 5.24 29.79
C VAL A 261 3.47 5.97 30.67
N THR A 262 2.91 7.09 30.20
CA THR A 262 2.02 7.94 31.01
C THR A 262 0.54 7.58 30.94
N LEU A 263 0.07 7.08 29.79
CA LEU A 263 -1.36 6.88 29.52
C LEU A 263 -1.82 5.42 29.58
N SER A 264 -0.92 4.45 29.33
CA SER A 264 -1.32 3.05 29.15
C SER A 264 -2.02 2.47 30.37
N GLU A 265 -1.52 2.71 31.59
CA GLU A 265 -2.13 2.19 32.81
C GLU A 265 -3.44 2.91 33.18
N ARG A 266 -3.46 4.24 33.00
CA ARG A 266 -4.59 5.10 33.38
C ARG A 266 -5.82 4.86 32.50
N TYR A 267 -5.59 4.63 31.21
CA TYR A 267 -6.62 4.52 30.20
C TYR A 267 -6.64 3.13 29.54
N ALA A 268 -6.07 2.09 30.15
CA ALA A 268 -6.18 0.72 29.65
C ALA A 268 -7.65 0.31 29.42
N PHE A 269 -7.91 -0.48 28.39
CA PHE A 269 -9.26 -1.01 28.12
C PHE A 269 -9.80 -1.86 29.27
N SER A 270 -8.92 -2.54 30.02
CA SER A 270 -9.29 -3.27 31.24
C SER A 270 -9.95 -2.37 32.31
N ARG A 271 -9.67 -1.06 32.32
CA ARG A 271 -10.33 -0.11 33.24
C ARG A 271 -11.80 0.12 32.89
N LEU A 272 -12.24 -0.22 31.67
CA LEU A 272 -13.65 -0.17 31.26
C LEU A 272 -14.46 -1.34 31.83
N LEU A 273 -13.81 -2.34 32.44
CA LEU A 273 -14.46 -3.47 33.12
C LEU A 273 -14.67 -3.23 34.62
N THR A 274 -14.27 -2.06 35.13
CA THR A 274 -14.48 -1.74 36.55
C THR A 274 -15.97 -1.68 36.89
N PRO A 275 -16.40 -2.14 38.07
CA PRO A 275 -17.82 -2.08 38.46
C PRO A 275 -18.41 -0.67 38.37
N ALA A 276 -17.61 0.36 38.70
CA ALA A 276 -17.99 1.75 38.55
C ALA A 276 -18.27 2.15 37.09
N TYR A 277 -17.47 1.64 36.13
CA TYR A 277 -17.74 1.88 34.72
C TYR A 277 -18.96 1.10 34.24
N LEU A 278 -19.20 -0.12 34.73
CA LEU A 278 -20.29 -0.99 34.28
C LEU A 278 -21.64 -0.75 34.97
N ALA A 279 -21.72 0.17 35.93
CA ALA A 279 -22.95 0.51 36.65
C ALA A 279 -24.15 0.85 35.73
N PRO A 280 -25.41 0.74 36.19
CA PRO A 280 -26.57 1.14 35.39
C PRO A 280 -26.47 2.59 34.87
N ILE A 281 -27.03 2.83 33.68
CA ILE A 281 -27.06 4.16 33.08
C ILE A 281 -28.15 4.98 33.79
N THR A 282 -27.74 5.95 34.60
CA THR A 282 -28.66 6.81 35.37
C THR A 282 -29.01 8.13 34.69
N SER A 283 -28.19 8.61 33.75
CA SER A 283 -28.43 9.86 33.02
C SER A 283 -27.63 9.91 31.72
N VAL A 284 -27.98 10.85 30.84
CA VAL A 284 -27.21 11.16 29.61
C VAL A 284 -25.76 11.53 29.95
N GLY A 285 -25.54 12.23 31.08
CA GLY A 285 -24.20 12.57 31.56
C GLY A 285 -23.32 11.35 31.82
N THR A 286 -23.90 10.22 32.24
CA THR A 286 -23.16 8.96 32.38
C THR A 286 -22.67 8.44 31.03
N LEU A 287 -23.50 8.48 29.99
CA LEU A 287 -23.10 8.08 28.63
C LEU A 287 -22.02 9.02 28.06
N VAL A 288 -22.12 10.33 28.29
CA VAL A 288 -21.10 11.30 27.85
C VAL A 288 -19.75 11.03 28.52
N ARG A 289 -19.74 10.77 29.84
CA ARG A 289 -18.49 10.42 30.55
C ARG A 289 -17.90 9.11 30.03
N ARG A 290 -18.73 8.10 29.77
CA ARG A 290 -18.29 6.81 29.21
C ARG A 290 -17.72 6.94 27.82
N PHE A 291 -18.37 7.74 26.97
CA PHE A 291 -17.91 8.07 25.63
C PHE A 291 -16.48 8.64 25.69
N TRP A 292 -16.26 9.70 26.45
CA TRP A 292 -14.94 10.32 26.54
C TRP A 292 -13.88 9.39 27.13
N ARG A 293 -14.22 8.63 28.17
CA ARG A 293 -13.28 7.65 28.74
C ARG A 293 -12.87 6.59 27.73
N LEU A 294 -13.81 6.11 26.91
CA LEU A 294 -13.54 5.15 25.84
C LEU A 294 -12.68 5.78 24.72
N GLN A 295 -12.90 7.05 24.38
CA GLN A 295 -12.04 7.77 23.42
C GLN A 295 -10.60 7.88 23.92
N LEU A 296 -10.41 8.18 25.21
CA LEU A 296 -9.10 8.24 25.84
C LEU A 296 -8.43 6.86 25.87
N SER A 297 -9.18 5.79 26.14
CA SER A 297 -8.67 4.42 26.06
C SER A 297 -8.20 4.04 24.65
N GLY A 298 -9.00 4.37 23.63
CA GLY A 298 -8.61 4.16 22.24
C GLY A 298 -7.33 4.93 21.88
N PHE A 299 -7.25 6.21 22.26
CA PHE A 299 -6.07 7.04 22.04
C PHE A 299 -4.82 6.48 22.73
N ALA A 300 -4.93 6.08 24.00
CA ALA A 300 -3.84 5.51 24.78
C ALA A 300 -3.33 4.19 24.18
N ALA A 301 -4.24 3.30 23.77
CA ALA A 301 -3.86 2.05 23.10
C ALA A 301 -3.08 2.29 21.81
N ARG A 302 -3.45 3.30 21.00
CA ARG A 302 -2.76 3.61 19.75
C ARG A 302 -1.32 4.09 19.92
N GLN A 303 -0.98 4.71 21.06
CA GLN A 303 0.37 5.21 21.30
C GLN A 303 1.43 4.09 21.19
N GLN A 304 1.09 2.88 21.63
CA GLN A 304 1.97 1.71 21.57
C GLN A 304 2.31 1.37 20.12
N TYR A 305 1.30 1.30 19.25
CA TYR A 305 1.48 1.02 17.84
C TYR A 305 2.26 2.12 17.12
N TYR A 306 2.00 3.38 17.43
CA TYR A 306 2.71 4.51 16.80
C TYR A 306 4.19 4.53 17.20
N SER A 307 4.49 4.25 18.47
CA SER A 307 5.88 4.18 18.95
C SER A 307 6.66 3.07 18.23
N VAL A 308 6.14 1.84 18.24
CA VAL A 308 6.82 0.69 17.61
C VAL A 308 6.90 0.85 16.10
N TRP A 309 5.83 1.34 15.46
CA TRP A 309 5.86 1.64 14.02
C TRP A 309 6.97 2.62 13.69
N LEU A 310 6.97 3.81 14.26
CA LEU A 310 7.95 4.84 13.91
C LEU A 310 9.39 4.39 14.19
N LEU A 311 9.59 3.51 15.17
CA LEU A 311 10.89 2.90 15.42
C LEU A 311 11.30 1.95 14.27
N ALA A 312 10.40 1.04 13.85
CA ALA A 312 10.65 0.14 12.73
C ALA A 312 10.83 0.89 11.40
N GLU A 313 10.06 1.96 11.18
CA GLU A 313 10.23 2.89 10.06
C GLU A 313 11.62 3.54 10.08
N GLY A 314 12.06 4.05 11.24
CA GLY A 314 13.40 4.61 11.41
C GLY A 314 14.52 3.61 11.04
N SER A 315 14.39 2.34 11.47
CA SER A 315 15.32 1.28 11.10
C SER A 315 15.34 0.99 9.59
N CYS A 316 14.17 0.97 8.94
CA CYS A 316 14.07 0.76 7.49
C CYS A 316 14.66 1.93 6.69
N ILE A 317 14.40 3.17 7.11
CA ILE A 317 14.98 4.37 6.50
C ILE A 317 16.50 4.30 6.58
N LEU A 318 17.05 3.95 7.75
CA LEU A 318 18.50 3.83 7.95
C LEU A 318 19.11 2.73 7.07
N ALA A 319 18.41 1.61 6.90
CA ALA A 319 18.83 0.52 6.03
C ALA A 319 18.68 0.83 4.53
N GLY A 320 18.17 2.01 4.15
CA GLY A 320 18.02 2.45 2.77
C GLY A 320 16.69 2.07 2.11
N LEU A 321 15.78 1.38 2.81
CA LEU A 321 14.39 1.16 2.37
C LEU A 321 13.55 2.41 2.61
N GLY A 322 14.00 3.56 2.12
CA GLY A 322 13.46 4.89 2.46
C GLY A 322 12.52 5.50 1.42
N PHE A 323 12.08 4.77 0.39
CA PHE A 323 11.16 5.39 -0.58
C PHE A 323 9.82 5.67 0.10
N LYS A 324 9.45 6.96 0.09
CA LYS A 324 8.27 7.54 0.74
C LYS A 324 7.00 6.69 0.56
N GLY A 325 6.80 6.08 -0.61
CA GLY A 325 5.64 5.22 -0.90
C GLY A 325 5.59 3.84 -0.21
N VAL A 326 6.73 3.22 0.14
CA VAL A 326 6.74 1.89 0.80
C VAL A 326 6.53 2.05 2.31
N ILE A 327 7.13 3.10 2.90
CA ILE A 327 7.07 3.37 4.34
C ILE A 327 5.80 4.14 4.75
N ASP A 328 5.36 5.15 3.98
CA ASP A 328 4.14 5.92 4.32
C ASP A 328 2.89 5.02 4.37
N ASN A 329 2.99 3.82 3.80
CA ASN A 329 1.94 2.82 3.69
C ASN A 329 2.11 1.64 4.66
N TRP A 330 2.88 1.73 5.75
CA TRP A 330 3.15 0.55 6.60
C TRP A 330 1.89 -0.10 7.22
N ASN A 331 1.05 0.65 7.96
CA ASN A 331 -0.26 0.12 8.40
C ASN A 331 -1.26 -0.05 7.22
N MET A 332 -0.92 0.48 6.04
CA MET A 332 -1.60 0.15 4.78
C MET A 332 -1.04 -1.14 4.16
N GLY A 333 0.02 -1.76 4.70
CA GLY A 333 0.64 -2.98 4.20
C GLY A 333 -0.27 -4.18 4.39
N THR A 334 -0.80 -4.39 5.60
CA THR A 334 -1.82 -5.43 5.85
C THR A 334 -3.11 -5.16 5.07
N ALA A 335 -3.55 -3.90 4.99
CA ALA A 335 -4.73 -3.54 4.19
C ALA A 335 -4.50 -3.76 2.69
N SER A 336 -3.30 -3.45 2.19
CA SER A 336 -2.87 -3.68 0.82
C SER A 336 -2.75 -5.17 0.54
N TRP A 337 -2.20 -5.95 1.47
CA TRP A 337 -2.16 -7.41 1.39
C TRP A 337 -3.57 -7.99 1.31
N LEU A 338 -4.48 -7.64 2.23
CA LEU A 338 -5.88 -8.07 2.17
C LEU A 338 -6.53 -7.67 0.85
N LYS A 339 -6.26 -6.45 0.35
CA LYS A 339 -6.78 -5.98 -0.94
C LYS A 339 -6.27 -6.83 -2.11
N HIS A 340 -4.95 -7.01 -2.24
CA HIS A 340 -4.32 -7.58 -3.43
C HIS A 340 -4.20 -9.11 -3.39
N SER A 341 -4.20 -9.71 -2.20
CA SER A 341 -4.05 -11.14 -1.98
C SER A 341 -5.37 -11.86 -1.66
N VAL A 342 -6.42 -11.13 -1.24
CA VAL A 342 -7.75 -11.69 -0.94
C VAL A 342 -8.83 -11.02 -1.78
N TYR A 343 -9.12 -9.74 -1.51
CA TYR A 343 -10.29 -9.05 -2.07
C TYR A 343 -10.32 -9.01 -3.60
N LEU A 344 -9.24 -8.56 -4.23
CA LEU A 344 -9.10 -8.49 -5.70
C LEU A 344 -8.91 -9.87 -6.34
N ARG A 345 -8.49 -10.88 -5.57
CA ARG A 345 -8.38 -12.26 -6.06
C ARG A 345 -9.75 -12.95 -6.09
N LEU A 346 -10.62 -12.60 -5.16
CA LEU A 346 -12.04 -12.99 -5.13
C LEU A 346 -12.93 -12.13 -6.04
N THR A 347 -12.39 -11.03 -6.59
CA THR A 347 -13.10 -10.12 -7.49
C THR A 347 -12.26 -9.86 -8.75
N PRO A 348 -12.17 -10.83 -9.68
CA PRO A 348 -11.42 -10.64 -10.91
C PRO A 348 -11.90 -9.41 -11.70
N PRO A 349 -11.02 -8.74 -12.47
CA PRO A 349 -11.41 -7.59 -13.29
C PRO A 349 -12.68 -7.83 -14.12
N GLY A 350 -13.55 -6.83 -14.20
CA GLY A 350 -14.85 -6.95 -14.86
C GLY A 350 -15.96 -7.62 -14.02
N THR A 351 -15.66 -8.17 -12.84
CA THR A 351 -16.68 -8.65 -11.89
C THR A 351 -16.95 -7.62 -10.79
N ARG A 352 -18.18 -7.58 -10.28
CA ARG A 352 -18.54 -6.69 -9.16
C ARG A 352 -18.24 -7.38 -7.83
N PRO A 353 -17.64 -6.67 -6.85
CA PRO A 353 -17.43 -7.23 -5.53
C PRO A 353 -18.76 -7.54 -4.85
N THR A 354 -18.81 -8.70 -4.18
CA THR A 354 -20.00 -9.15 -3.45
C THR A 354 -19.84 -8.93 -1.95
N ALA A 355 -20.94 -9.03 -1.19
CA ALA A 355 -20.87 -9.03 0.27
C ALA A 355 -19.97 -10.17 0.80
N LEU A 356 -19.98 -11.33 0.12
CA LEU A 356 -19.11 -12.46 0.45
C LEU A 356 -17.62 -12.10 0.32
N THR A 357 -17.24 -11.32 -0.70
CA THR A 357 -15.85 -10.82 -0.85
C THR A 357 -15.42 -10.01 0.37
N THR A 358 -16.27 -9.09 0.84
CA THR A 358 -15.99 -8.28 2.04
C THR A 358 -15.89 -9.18 3.28
N ILE A 359 -16.86 -10.08 3.48
CA ILE A 359 -16.89 -11.01 4.63
C ILE A 359 -15.63 -11.89 4.64
N ALA A 360 -15.26 -12.49 3.51
CA ALA A 360 -14.06 -13.30 3.39
C ALA A 360 -12.80 -12.50 3.74
N THR A 361 -12.70 -11.26 3.27
CA THR A 361 -11.56 -10.38 3.57
C THR A 361 -11.44 -10.08 5.08
N TYR A 362 -12.55 -9.75 5.74
CA TYR A 362 -12.58 -9.49 7.17
C TYR A 362 -12.38 -10.76 8.01
N ALA A 363 -12.89 -11.92 7.55
CA ALA A 363 -12.66 -13.21 8.18
C ALA A 363 -11.19 -13.62 8.11
N THR A 364 -10.54 -13.43 6.96
CA THR A 364 -9.09 -13.63 6.82
C THR A 364 -8.33 -12.71 7.78
N SER A 365 -8.73 -11.44 7.90
CA SER A 365 -8.13 -10.52 8.86
C SER A 365 -8.30 -11.00 10.31
N ALA A 366 -9.48 -11.52 10.68
CA ALA A 366 -9.72 -12.03 12.03
C ALA A 366 -8.83 -13.23 12.35
N ILE A 367 -8.80 -14.24 11.46
CA ILE A 367 -7.94 -15.42 11.59
C ILE A 367 -6.47 -15.02 11.66
N TRP A 368 -6.06 -14.00 10.91
CA TRP A 368 -4.70 -13.48 10.94
C TRP A 368 -4.29 -12.93 12.31
N HIS A 369 -5.22 -12.35 13.08
CA HIS A 369 -4.94 -11.90 14.44
C HIS A 369 -5.01 -13.02 15.48
N GLY A 370 -5.81 -14.05 15.24
CA GLY A 370 -5.96 -15.21 16.13
C GLY A 370 -7.42 -15.63 16.32
N PHE A 371 -7.67 -16.41 17.37
CA PHE A 371 -8.98 -17.06 17.60
C PHE A 371 -9.73 -16.50 18.82
N TYR A 372 -9.25 -15.39 19.40
CA TYR A 372 -9.94 -14.72 20.49
C TYR A 372 -11.30 -14.18 20.01
N PRO A 373 -12.41 -14.43 20.73
CA PRO A 373 -13.75 -13.98 20.33
C PRO A 373 -13.83 -12.47 20.03
N GLY A 374 -13.10 -11.65 20.78
CA GLY A 374 -13.05 -10.20 20.62
C GLY A 374 -12.53 -9.74 19.25
N TYR A 375 -11.64 -10.52 18.60
CA TYR A 375 -11.20 -10.20 17.25
C TYR A 375 -12.36 -10.31 16.26
N TYR A 376 -13.13 -11.40 16.30
CA TYR A 376 -14.26 -11.60 15.40
C TYR A 376 -15.34 -10.54 15.58
N LEU A 377 -15.66 -10.16 16.83
CA LEU A 377 -16.58 -9.05 17.10
C LEU A 377 -16.12 -7.74 16.46
N THR A 378 -14.82 -7.44 16.56
CA THR A 378 -14.24 -6.24 15.97
C THR A 378 -14.29 -6.27 14.45
N PHE A 379 -13.92 -7.38 13.80
CA PHE A 379 -13.87 -7.46 12.34
C PHE A 379 -15.25 -7.53 11.68
N ILE A 380 -16.24 -8.19 12.31
CA ILE A 380 -17.64 -8.16 11.86
C ILE A 380 -18.16 -6.72 11.89
N SER A 381 -17.90 -6.01 12.99
CA SER A 381 -18.27 -4.60 13.14
C SER A 381 -17.51 -3.70 12.16
N GLY A 382 -16.24 -4.02 11.86
CA GLY A 382 -15.43 -3.36 10.84
C GLY A 382 -16.04 -3.48 9.43
N ALA A 383 -16.61 -4.64 9.08
CA ALA A 383 -17.33 -4.80 7.82
C ALA A 383 -18.56 -3.88 7.76
N LEU A 384 -19.33 -3.79 8.86
CA LEU A 384 -20.48 -2.87 8.95
C LEU A 384 -20.06 -1.40 8.82
N ILE A 385 -18.96 -1.00 9.47
CA ILE A 385 -18.40 0.36 9.35
C ILE A 385 -18.05 0.65 7.89
N THR A 386 -17.36 -0.27 7.20
CA THR A 386 -16.94 -0.06 5.81
C THR A 386 -18.11 0.09 4.85
N GLU A 387 -19.15 -0.74 4.98
CA GLU A 387 -20.34 -0.59 4.14
C GLU A 387 -21.11 0.70 4.45
N THR A 388 -21.21 1.07 5.73
CA THR A 388 -21.81 2.35 6.16
C THR A 388 -21.03 3.53 5.58
N ALA A 389 -19.70 3.52 5.68
CA ALA A 389 -18.83 4.57 5.15
C ALA A 389 -18.96 4.73 3.63
N LYS A 390 -19.09 3.63 2.88
CA LYS A 390 -19.36 3.68 1.42
C LYS A 390 -20.67 4.39 1.12
N ILE A 391 -21.74 4.08 1.86
CA ILE A 391 -23.06 4.70 1.70
C ILE A 391 -23.00 6.19 2.04
N LEU A 392 -22.42 6.57 3.18
CA LEU A 392 -22.25 7.96 3.58
C LEU A 392 -21.44 8.74 2.54
N ARG A 393 -20.31 8.20 2.08
CA ARG A 393 -19.45 8.87 1.11
C ARG A 393 -20.11 9.05 -0.24
N ARG A 394 -20.94 8.10 -0.70
CA ARG A 394 -21.71 8.23 -1.95
C ARG A 394 -22.85 9.24 -1.83
N THR A 395 -23.39 9.43 -0.64
CA THR A 395 -24.57 10.27 -0.39
C THR A 395 -24.17 11.71 -0.06
N LEU A 396 -23.24 11.90 0.87
CA LEU A 396 -22.93 13.19 1.47
C LEU A 396 -21.78 13.92 0.77
N ARG A 397 -20.72 13.21 0.36
CA ARG A 397 -19.54 13.84 -0.27
C ARG A 397 -19.87 14.64 -1.54
N PRO A 398 -20.66 14.11 -2.50
CA PRO A 398 -20.97 14.88 -3.70
C PRO A 398 -21.71 16.17 -3.37
N ARG A 399 -22.60 16.15 -2.36
CA ARG A 399 -23.33 17.34 -1.91
C ARG A 399 -22.41 18.36 -1.27
N ALA A 400 -21.54 17.93 -0.37
CA ALA A 400 -20.56 18.81 0.28
C ALA A 400 -19.63 19.49 -0.74
N VAL A 401 -19.14 18.73 -1.73
CA VAL A 401 -18.28 19.26 -2.80
C VAL A 401 -19.07 20.14 -3.78
N ALA A 402 -20.30 19.78 -4.13
CA ALA A 402 -21.13 20.55 -5.06
C ALA A 402 -21.46 21.96 -4.56
N THR A 403 -21.42 22.19 -3.25
CA THR A 403 -21.59 23.53 -2.68
C THR A 403 -20.50 24.53 -3.08
N GLY A 404 -19.34 24.08 -3.57
CA GLY A 404 -18.18 24.95 -3.90
C GLY A 404 -17.52 25.65 -2.71
N SER A 405 -18.12 25.59 -1.52
CA SER A 405 -17.62 26.20 -0.29
C SER A 405 -16.50 25.38 0.34
N ALA A 406 -15.32 25.99 0.45
CA ALA A 406 -14.18 25.40 1.15
C ALA A 406 -14.50 25.08 2.62
N THR A 407 -15.30 25.93 3.29
CA THR A 407 -15.71 25.75 4.69
C THR A 407 -16.60 24.52 4.87
N ILE A 408 -17.58 24.31 3.99
CA ILE A 408 -18.46 23.14 4.05
C ILE A 408 -17.69 21.86 3.77
N LYS A 409 -16.77 21.89 2.80
CA LYS A 409 -15.89 20.76 2.53
C LYS A 409 -15.00 20.45 3.74
N LEU A 410 -14.40 21.46 4.36
CA LEU A 410 -13.56 21.29 5.55
C LEU A 410 -14.37 20.74 6.73
N ALA A 411 -15.57 21.27 6.98
CA ALA A 411 -16.46 20.78 8.03
C ALA A 411 -16.87 19.31 7.81
N TYR A 412 -17.16 18.93 6.56
CA TYR A 412 -17.42 17.53 6.19
C TYR A 412 -16.19 16.64 6.43
N ASP A 413 -15.01 17.07 6.00
CA ASP A 413 -13.77 16.31 6.12
C ASP A 413 -13.39 16.11 7.60
N VAL A 414 -13.44 17.19 8.41
CA VAL A 414 -13.14 17.15 9.85
C VAL A 414 -14.21 16.38 10.63
N GLY A 415 -15.49 16.64 10.38
CA GLY A 415 -16.59 15.93 11.04
C GLY A 415 -16.59 14.43 10.72
N GLY A 416 -16.33 14.08 9.45
CA GLY A 416 -16.17 12.69 9.04
C GLY A 416 -14.98 12.00 9.70
N TRP A 417 -13.86 12.71 9.87
CA TRP A 417 -12.70 12.21 10.59
C TRP A 417 -13.01 11.97 12.08
N VAL A 418 -13.59 12.95 12.78
CA VAL A 418 -13.97 12.82 14.19
C VAL A 418 -14.94 11.65 14.39
N LEU A 419 -15.96 11.54 13.54
CA LEU A 419 -16.92 10.43 13.59
C LEU A 419 -16.24 9.08 13.40
N THR A 420 -15.36 8.98 12.40
CA THR A 420 -14.63 7.73 12.10
C THR A 420 -13.76 7.32 13.29
N GLN A 421 -12.98 8.24 13.86
CA GLN A 421 -12.16 7.96 15.05
C GLN A 421 -13.02 7.55 16.24
N SER A 422 -14.15 8.23 16.45
CA SER A 422 -15.06 7.94 17.56
C SER A 422 -15.64 6.54 17.51
N VAL A 423 -16.13 6.16 16.32
CA VAL A 423 -16.70 4.83 16.07
C VAL A 423 -15.62 3.76 16.15
N LEU A 424 -14.43 4.02 15.59
CA LEU A 424 -13.33 3.06 15.60
C LEU A 424 -12.87 2.75 17.03
N ASN A 425 -12.73 3.76 17.89
CA ASN A 425 -12.38 3.56 19.30
C ASN A 425 -13.40 2.70 20.04
N TYR A 426 -14.68 2.86 19.70
CA TYR A 426 -15.75 2.09 20.29
C TYR A 426 -15.77 0.63 19.78
N VAL A 427 -15.63 0.43 18.48
CA VAL A 427 -15.69 -0.89 17.85
C VAL A 427 -14.44 -1.73 18.11
N VAL A 428 -13.29 -1.12 18.35
CA VAL A 428 -12.04 -1.85 18.62
C VAL A 428 -11.93 -2.35 20.07
N ALA A 429 -12.84 -1.95 20.98
CA ALA A 429 -12.78 -2.39 22.37
C ALA A 429 -12.65 -3.92 22.54
N PRO A 430 -13.41 -4.77 21.81
CA PRO A 430 -13.26 -6.22 21.87
C PRO A 430 -11.89 -6.72 21.43
N PHE A 431 -11.24 -6.05 20.46
CA PHE A 431 -9.91 -6.41 20.01
C PHE A 431 -8.87 -6.30 21.14
N LEU A 432 -9.04 -5.31 22.03
CA LEU A 432 -8.13 -5.11 23.16
C LEU A 432 -8.52 -5.95 24.38
N LEU A 433 -9.80 -6.34 24.50
CA LEU A 433 -10.31 -7.12 25.63
C LEU A 433 -10.24 -8.64 25.43
N LEU A 434 -10.16 -9.09 24.17
CA LEU A 434 -10.03 -10.48 23.72
C LEU A 434 -11.23 -11.40 24.02
N GLY A 435 -11.83 -11.34 25.22
CA GLY A 435 -12.93 -12.19 25.65
C GLY A 435 -14.32 -11.69 25.23
N LEU A 436 -15.27 -12.63 25.11
CA LEU A 436 -16.64 -12.35 24.64
C LEU A 436 -17.45 -11.55 25.67
N ASP A 437 -17.39 -11.96 26.94
CA ASP A 437 -18.21 -11.38 28.02
C ASP A 437 -17.76 -9.97 28.37
N GLU A 438 -16.44 -9.73 28.41
CA GLU A 438 -15.83 -8.42 28.62
C GLU A 438 -16.24 -7.45 27.51
N SER A 439 -16.13 -7.90 26.26
CA SER A 439 -16.50 -7.14 25.08
C SER A 439 -17.97 -6.75 25.09
N TRP A 440 -18.84 -7.72 25.37
CA TRP A 440 -20.28 -7.51 25.45
C TRP A 440 -20.66 -6.55 26.57
N SER A 441 -20.03 -6.69 27.73
CA SER A 441 -20.26 -5.84 28.90
C SER A 441 -19.91 -4.37 28.63
N VAL A 442 -18.77 -4.11 27.97
CA VAL A 442 -18.37 -2.74 27.61
C VAL A 442 -19.33 -2.14 26.58
N TRP A 443 -19.74 -2.89 25.56
CA TRP A 443 -20.71 -2.39 24.59
C TRP A 443 -22.09 -2.13 25.18
N LYS A 444 -22.57 -3.01 26.07
CA LYS A 444 -23.81 -2.82 26.83
C LYS A 444 -23.75 -1.60 27.74
N ALA A 445 -22.64 -1.40 28.45
CA ALA A 445 -22.42 -0.22 29.28
C ALA A 445 -22.43 1.10 28.48
N ASN A 446 -22.12 1.04 27.19
CA ASN A 446 -22.20 2.16 26.25
C ASN A 446 -23.51 2.18 25.44
N ALA A 447 -24.54 1.45 25.87
CA ALA A 447 -25.86 1.36 25.24
C ALA A 447 -25.82 1.01 23.74
N PHE A 448 -24.78 0.29 23.29
CA PHE A 448 -24.55 -0.01 21.87
C PHE A 448 -24.53 1.21 20.94
N VAL A 449 -24.22 2.40 21.47
CA VAL A 449 -24.38 3.68 20.75
C VAL A 449 -23.66 3.75 19.41
N GLY A 450 -22.48 3.12 19.28
CA GLY A 450 -21.73 3.09 18.02
C GLY A 450 -22.44 2.26 16.94
N HIS A 451 -22.94 1.07 17.29
CA HIS A 451 -23.68 0.21 16.35
C HIS A 451 -25.02 0.82 15.95
N ILE A 452 -25.77 1.35 16.92
CA ILE A 452 -27.04 2.04 16.66
C ILE A 452 -26.79 3.26 15.76
N GLY A 453 -25.75 4.05 16.03
CA GLY A 453 -25.36 5.19 15.22
C GLY A 453 -25.05 4.82 13.77
N LEU A 454 -24.35 3.71 13.52
CA LEU A 454 -24.10 3.21 12.16
C LEU A 454 -25.39 2.86 11.43
N LEU A 455 -26.32 2.15 12.08
CA LEU A 455 -27.60 1.78 11.48
C LEU A 455 -28.45 3.01 11.16
N VAL A 456 -28.54 3.97 12.10
CA VAL A 456 -29.24 5.24 11.89
C VAL A 456 -28.64 5.99 10.71
N ALA A 457 -27.31 6.05 10.60
CA ALA A 457 -26.63 6.73 9.50
C ALA A 457 -26.93 6.08 8.14
N VAL A 458 -26.99 4.74 8.07
CA VAL A 458 -27.39 4.01 6.86
C VAL A 458 -28.83 4.33 6.46
N VAL A 459 -29.76 4.27 7.42
CA VAL A 459 -31.18 4.56 7.16
C VAL A 459 -31.36 6.01 6.71
N ALA A 460 -30.74 6.96 7.41
CA ALA A 460 -30.77 8.38 7.03
C ALA A 460 -30.24 8.60 5.61
N CYS A 461 -29.11 7.99 5.24
CA CYS A 461 -28.56 8.12 3.88
C CYS A 461 -29.47 7.49 2.81
N LYS A 462 -30.15 6.38 3.13
CA LYS A 462 -31.13 5.76 2.22
C LYS A 462 -32.33 6.66 2.00
N VAL A 463 -32.83 7.33 3.04
CA VAL A 463 -33.93 8.30 2.94
C VAL A 463 -33.51 9.54 2.14
N ILE A 464 -32.30 10.05 2.37
CA ILE A 464 -31.75 11.20 1.63
C ILE A 464 -31.53 10.89 0.14
N GLY A 465 -31.21 9.63 -0.19
CA GLY A 465 -30.91 9.17 -1.54
C GLY A 465 -29.56 9.68 -2.08
N ALA A 466 -28.87 8.88 -2.89
CA ALA A 466 -27.67 9.34 -3.58
C ALA A 466 -28.05 10.29 -4.73
N PRO A 467 -27.28 11.38 -4.98
CA PRO A 467 -27.54 12.26 -6.11
C PRO A 467 -27.42 11.47 -7.42
N ARG A 468 -28.33 11.74 -8.39
CA ARG A 468 -28.30 11.09 -9.71
C ARG A 468 -26.95 11.35 -10.37
N ARG A 469 -26.29 10.31 -10.88
CA ARG A 469 -25.10 10.48 -11.73
C ARG A 469 -25.52 11.30 -12.96
N PRO A 470 -24.77 12.34 -13.36
CA PRO A 470 -25.00 12.97 -14.65
C PRO A 470 -24.83 11.91 -15.75
N ALA A 471 -25.69 11.96 -16.77
CA ALA A 471 -25.59 11.06 -17.91
C ALA A 471 -24.18 11.21 -18.54
N PRO A 472 -23.53 10.11 -18.95
CA PRO A 472 -22.27 10.21 -19.69
C PRO A 472 -22.49 11.10 -20.91
N VAL A 473 -21.67 12.14 -21.05
CA VAL A 473 -21.73 13.07 -22.18
C VAL A 473 -21.44 12.25 -23.45
N ALA A 474 -22.45 12.10 -24.31
CA ALA A 474 -22.30 11.45 -25.61
C ALA A 474 -21.31 12.26 -26.45
N GLY A 475 -20.15 11.68 -26.76
CA GLY A 475 -19.18 12.29 -27.68
C GLY A 475 -17.70 12.26 -27.25
N LEU A 476 -17.39 11.98 -25.98
CA LEU A 476 -16.00 11.65 -25.62
C LEU A 476 -15.76 10.18 -25.95
N LYS A 477 -14.98 9.91 -27.02
CA LYS A 477 -14.32 8.61 -27.17
C LYS A 477 -13.63 8.30 -25.84
N ALA A 478 -13.78 7.07 -25.36
CA ALA A 478 -13.21 6.57 -24.12
C ALA A 478 -11.67 6.66 -24.13
N GLY A 479 -11.13 7.87 -23.93
CA GLY A 479 -9.76 8.10 -23.53
C GLY A 479 -9.69 7.78 -22.05
N VAL A 480 -8.98 6.68 -21.74
CA VAL A 480 -8.54 6.24 -20.41
C VAL A 480 -9.45 6.74 -19.30
N ALA A 481 -10.55 6.02 -19.07
CA ALA A 481 -11.22 6.12 -17.79
C ALA A 481 -10.18 5.76 -16.72
N VAL A 482 -9.67 6.77 -16.01
CA VAL A 482 -8.99 6.55 -14.74
C VAL A 482 -10.04 5.94 -13.84
N GLU A 483 -10.01 4.61 -13.79
CA GLU A 483 -10.87 3.78 -12.97
C GLU A 483 -10.54 4.11 -11.50
N SER A 484 -11.16 5.17 -10.97
CA SER A 484 -11.12 5.49 -9.54
C SER A 484 -11.99 4.53 -8.74
N ASP A 485 -11.94 3.23 -9.06
CA ASP A 485 -12.53 2.16 -8.29
C ASP A 485 -11.60 1.81 -7.12
N SER A 486 -11.51 2.77 -6.19
CA SER A 486 -11.03 2.49 -4.85
C SER A 486 -12.23 2.35 -3.91
N PRO A 487 -12.73 1.13 -3.63
CA PRO A 487 -13.37 0.91 -2.36
C PRO A 487 -12.27 1.15 -1.31
N ALA A 488 -12.31 2.30 -0.66
CA ALA A 488 -11.53 2.51 0.54
C ALA A 488 -11.95 1.41 1.53
N VAL A 489 -11.11 0.40 1.69
CA VAL A 489 -11.04 -0.35 2.94
C VAL A 489 -10.65 0.71 3.97
N VAL A 490 -11.64 1.24 4.68
CA VAL A 490 -11.41 2.23 5.72
C VAL A 490 -10.88 1.45 6.93
N LEU A 491 -9.57 1.41 7.04
CA LEU A 491 -8.84 0.98 8.22
C LEU A 491 -8.05 2.18 8.75
N PRO A 492 -7.72 2.23 10.06
CA PRO A 492 -7.42 3.46 10.77
C PRO A 492 -6.24 4.20 10.13
N VAL A 493 -6.56 5.33 9.50
CA VAL A 493 -5.60 6.31 9.02
C VAL A 493 -4.92 6.92 10.25
N ASN A 494 -3.60 6.84 10.27
CA ASN A 494 -2.80 7.49 11.27
C ASN A 494 -2.86 9.02 11.07
N ALA A 495 -2.98 9.74 12.18
CA ALA A 495 -3.14 11.18 12.20
C ALA A 495 -1.86 11.89 11.70
N GLY A 496 -2.02 12.95 10.90
CA GLY A 496 -1.00 14.00 10.78
C GLY A 496 -0.56 14.44 9.39
N LYS A 497 -1.01 13.83 8.29
CA LYS A 497 -0.66 14.32 6.93
C LYS A 497 -1.92 14.76 6.18
N PRO A 498 -1.97 15.98 5.61
CA PRO A 498 -3.01 16.34 4.66
C PRO A 498 -2.96 15.32 3.52
N ALA A 499 -4.12 14.88 3.06
CA ALA A 499 -4.24 13.95 1.95
C ALA A 499 -3.30 14.38 0.81
N SER A 500 -2.16 13.68 0.68
CA SER A 500 -1.34 13.80 -0.52
C SER A 500 -2.18 13.19 -1.62
N ILE A 501 -2.81 14.09 -2.36
CA ILE A 501 -3.12 14.03 -3.77
C ILE A 501 -2.68 12.71 -4.39
N PHE A 502 -3.65 11.99 -4.94
CA PHE A 502 -3.47 10.91 -5.90
C PHE A 502 -2.21 11.13 -6.76
N GLU A 503 -1.12 10.44 -6.45
CA GLU A 503 -0.13 10.12 -7.48
C GLU A 503 -0.82 9.10 -8.37
N ALA A 504 -1.29 9.59 -9.51
CA ALA A 504 -1.68 8.74 -10.62
C ALA A 504 -0.51 7.79 -10.90
N ASP A 505 -0.84 6.51 -10.99
CA ASP A 505 0.04 5.43 -11.39
C ASP A 505 0.59 5.71 -12.79
N ALA A 506 1.74 6.39 -12.86
CA ALA A 506 2.45 6.69 -14.10
C ALA A 506 3.29 5.49 -14.62
N SER A 507 3.10 4.28 -14.08
CA SER A 507 3.85 3.09 -14.54
C SER A 507 3.36 2.50 -15.87
N GLY A 508 2.37 3.13 -16.51
CA GLY A 508 1.78 2.68 -17.77
C GLY A 508 2.06 3.52 -19.02
N VAL A 509 2.77 4.64 -18.93
CA VAL A 509 3.03 5.49 -20.09
C VAL A 509 4.18 4.91 -20.91
N LYS A 510 3.84 4.28 -22.03
CA LYS A 510 4.79 3.94 -23.09
C LYS A 510 5.56 5.21 -23.47
N PHE A 511 6.88 5.14 -23.39
CA PHE A 511 7.80 6.16 -23.89
C PHE A 511 7.63 6.30 -25.41
N GLU A 512 6.76 7.20 -25.85
CA GLU A 512 6.93 7.94 -27.09
C GLU A 512 7.11 9.40 -26.69
N LEU A 513 8.38 9.82 -26.64
CA LEU A 513 8.75 11.22 -26.53
C LEU A 513 8.15 11.90 -27.76
N ASP A 514 7.03 12.60 -27.56
CA ASP A 514 6.25 13.17 -28.64
C ASP A 514 7.12 14.20 -29.38
N ALA A 515 7.57 13.84 -30.58
CA ALA A 515 8.34 14.72 -31.47
C ALA A 515 7.60 16.04 -31.75
N ASP A 516 6.31 16.11 -31.42
CA ASP A 516 5.46 17.29 -31.41
C ASP A 516 5.83 18.34 -30.37
N VAL A 517 6.28 17.96 -29.16
CA VAL A 517 6.64 18.94 -28.12
C VAL A 517 7.92 19.69 -28.50
N MET A 518 8.92 18.95 -29.01
CA MET A 518 10.16 19.55 -29.54
C MET A 518 9.89 20.37 -30.81
N ARG A 519 8.96 19.96 -31.69
CA ARG A 519 8.55 20.75 -32.86
C ARG A 519 7.83 22.05 -32.46
N ARG A 520 7.02 22.04 -31.41
CA ARG A 520 6.31 23.24 -30.90
C ARG A 520 7.26 24.24 -30.24
N ALA A 521 8.26 23.76 -29.49
CA ALA A 521 9.30 24.62 -28.94
C ALA A 521 10.16 25.27 -30.05
N ALA A 522 10.55 24.49 -31.07
CA ALA A 522 11.28 25.02 -32.24
C ALA A 522 10.44 25.97 -33.12
N ALA A 523 9.13 25.73 -33.24
CA ALA A 523 8.21 26.61 -33.96
C ALA A 523 7.97 27.95 -33.23
N ALA A 524 8.06 27.97 -31.90
CA ALA A 524 7.97 29.19 -31.11
C ALA A 524 9.24 30.07 -31.24
N GLU A 525 10.40 29.47 -31.49
CA GLU A 525 11.64 30.20 -31.84
C GLU A 525 11.64 30.71 -33.29
N SER A 526 11.10 29.96 -34.25
CA SER A 526 11.01 30.40 -35.65
C SER A 526 9.93 31.45 -35.91
N GLY A 527 8.89 31.51 -35.06
CA GLY A 527 7.80 32.51 -35.13
C GLY A 527 8.18 33.94 -34.72
N ARG A 528 9.40 34.19 -34.24
CA ARG A 528 9.89 35.54 -33.88
C ARG A 528 10.73 36.23 -34.95
N SER A 529 10.95 35.59 -36.10
CA SER A 529 11.63 36.17 -37.26
C SER A 529 10.67 36.30 -38.44
N GLY A 530 9.88 37.38 -38.47
CA GLY A 530 9.20 37.79 -39.69
C GLY A 530 7.79 38.35 -39.53
N SER A 531 7.69 39.60 -39.06
CA SER A 531 6.62 40.48 -39.56
C SER A 531 7.02 41.95 -39.43
N ASN A 532 7.57 42.51 -40.50
CA ASN A 532 7.35 43.90 -40.87
C ASN A 532 7.41 43.95 -42.40
N SER A 533 6.24 44.03 -43.03
CA SER A 533 6.11 44.54 -44.40
C SER A 533 5.54 45.96 -44.31
N PRO A 534 5.83 46.81 -45.30
CA PRO A 534 4.69 47.38 -46.01
C PRO A 534 4.88 47.40 -47.54
N THR A 535 3.90 46.80 -48.21
CA THR A 535 3.21 47.27 -49.44
C THR A 535 3.99 47.94 -50.58
N ARG A 536 3.97 47.32 -51.79
CA ARG A 536 3.71 48.03 -53.06
C ARG A 536 3.30 47.12 -54.25
N ARG A 537 2.10 47.43 -54.79
CA ARG A 537 1.46 47.22 -56.12
C ARG A 537 2.14 46.43 -57.28
N ARG A 538 1.27 45.61 -57.95
CA ARG A 538 1.11 45.27 -59.40
C ARG A 538 2.34 44.69 -60.15
N ARG A 539 2.26 43.64 -61.00
CA ARG A 539 1.40 43.42 -62.19
C ARG A 539 1.59 41.98 -62.72
N LYS A 540 0.58 41.41 -63.39
CA LYS A 540 0.61 40.15 -64.16
C LYS A 540 1.57 40.21 -65.37
N THR A 541 2.28 39.12 -65.68
CA THR A 541 2.49 38.53 -67.03
C THR A 541 3.15 37.14 -66.93
N SER A 542 2.75 36.22 -67.82
CA SER A 542 3.24 34.83 -67.97
C SER A 542 4.47 34.73 -68.92
N PRO A 543 4.92 33.54 -69.40
CA PRO A 543 6.22 32.92 -69.12
C PRO A 543 7.22 32.91 -70.31
N GLY A 544 8.52 32.61 -70.06
CA GLY A 544 9.45 32.33 -71.16
C GLY A 544 10.93 32.13 -70.79
N LEU A 545 11.42 30.94 -71.17
CA LEU A 545 12.75 30.59 -71.74
C LEU A 545 14.10 30.92 -71.05
N ARG A 546 14.81 29.82 -70.79
CA ARG A 546 16.19 29.43 -71.21
C ARG A 546 17.43 30.22 -70.74
N SER A 547 18.41 29.40 -70.30
CA SER A 547 19.88 29.49 -70.42
C SER A 547 20.56 30.72 -69.82
N ALA A 548 21.78 30.72 -69.33
CA ALA A 548 22.85 29.78 -68.98
C ALA A 548 24.01 30.72 -68.58
N VAL A 549 25.08 30.18 -67.98
CA VAL A 549 26.36 30.87 -67.68
C VAL A 549 26.27 31.83 -66.50
N GLY A 550 27.09 31.76 -65.46
CA GLY A 550 28.28 30.99 -65.16
C GLY A 550 29.04 31.73 -64.05
N ALA A 551 29.64 30.94 -63.14
CA ALA A 551 30.59 31.25 -62.05
C ALA A 551 30.09 30.71 -60.71
#